data_AF-A0A7C3BSQ0-F1
#
_entry.id   AF-A0A7C3BSQ0-F1
#
_cell.length_a   1.000
_cell.length_b   1.000
_cell.length_c   1.000
_cell.angle_alpha   90.00
_cell.angle_beta   90.00
_cell.angle_gamma   90.00
#
_symmetry.space_group_name_H-M   'P 1'
#
loop_
_entity.id
_entity.type
_entity.pdbx_description
1 polymer ?
#
loop_
_entity_poly.entity_id
_entity_poly.type
_entity_poly.pdbx_seq_one_letter_code
_entity_poly.pdbx_strand_id
1 'polypeptide(L)'
;MEWIKRIFISISILVLVGVGSFVLYRIAYSGGETAGYENGYSVGHEAGISLGEQGGYDEGYVSGKQDGYDEGYDLGKADGYEDGYDEGTEAGLGHGYTLRDPTYKEVDSFLRKDKTNLNEYVEDTYVCSHFARDVCNNAEAEGLRCAYVSLIYAGGGHAIIAFNTIDEGLVYFESQTDERAEPVIGERYYKCVEPKTGYYYEKPSFDDTIIDILVIW
;
A
#
# COMPACT_ATOMS: atom_id res chain seq x y z
N MET A 1 36.87 -9.78 -99.60
CA MET A 1 35.56 -10.13 -99.00
C MET A 1 35.65 -10.58 -97.54
N GLU A 2 36.76 -11.14 -97.07
CA GLU A 2 36.90 -11.64 -95.68
C GLU A 2 36.85 -10.57 -94.58
N TRP A 3 37.36 -9.35 -94.83
CA TRP A 3 37.35 -8.28 -93.82
C TRP A 3 35.95 -7.75 -93.50
N ILE A 4 35.06 -7.69 -94.51
CA ILE A 4 33.66 -7.28 -94.36
C ILE A 4 32.88 -8.29 -93.51
N LYS A 5 33.08 -9.60 -93.74
CA LYS A 5 32.47 -10.66 -92.93
C LYS A 5 32.88 -10.56 -91.45
N ARG A 6 34.15 -10.28 -91.17
CA ARG A 6 34.64 -10.08 -89.80
C ARG A 6 34.00 -8.87 -89.12
N ILE A 7 33.77 -7.77 -89.85
CA ILE A 7 33.06 -6.60 -89.32
C ILE A 7 31.62 -6.93 -88.96
N PHE A 8 30.88 -7.60 -89.85
CA PHE A 8 29.49 -7.97 -89.55
C PHE A 8 29.39 -8.95 -88.37
N ILE A 9 30.29 -9.93 -88.28
CA ILE A 9 30.35 -10.86 -87.13
C ILE A 9 30.63 -10.07 -85.83
N SER A 10 31.58 -9.15 -85.82
CA SER A 10 31.88 -8.32 -84.65
C SER A 10 30.72 -7.42 -84.25
N ILE A 11 30.01 -6.81 -85.21
CA ILE A 11 28.81 -6.01 -84.94
C ILE A 11 27.70 -6.89 -84.37
N SER A 12 27.46 -8.07 -84.94
CA SER A 12 26.46 -9.02 -84.43
C SER A 12 26.77 -9.46 -83.01
N ILE A 13 28.04 -9.75 -82.69
CA ILE A 13 28.48 -10.08 -81.32
C ILE A 13 28.26 -8.88 -80.38
N LEU A 14 28.64 -7.67 -80.78
CA LEU A 14 28.44 -6.47 -79.97
C LEU A 14 26.97 -6.17 -79.70
N VAL A 15 26.10 -6.36 -80.69
CA VAL A 15 24.64 -6.21 -80.53
C VAL A 15 24.10 -7.29 -79.60
N LEU A 16 24.52 -8.56 -79.75
CA LEU A 16 24.09 -9.65 -78.88
C LEU A 16 24.52 -9.44 -77.43
N VAL A 17 25.78 -9.04 -77.20
CA VAL A 17 26.30 -8.74 -75.87
C VAL A 17 25.61 -7.51 -75.28
N GLY A 18 25.41 -6.45 -76.06
CA GLY A 18 24.73 -5.23 -75.61
C GLY A 18 23.27 -5.48 -75.23
N VAL A 19 22.50 -6.14 -76.10
CA VAL A 19 21.10 -6.46 -75.85
C VAL A 19 20.97 -7.48 -74.70
N GLY A 20 21.80 -8.53 -74.70
CA GLY A 20 21.82 -9.52 -73.62
C GLY A 20 22.15 -8.90 -72.26
N SER A 21 23.16 -8.03 -72.20
CA SER A 21 23.54 -7.33 -70.96
C SER A 21 22.46 -6.36 -70.49
N PHE A 22 21.80 -5.66 -71.41
CA PHE A 22 20.70 -4.75 -71.08
C PHE A 22 19.50 -5.49 -70.50
N VAL A 23 19.12 -6.63 -71.08
CA VAL A 23 18.01 -7.46 -70.58
C VAL A 23 18.37 -8.06 -69.21
N LEU A 24 19.58 -8.60 -69.04
CA LEU A 24 20.04 -9.14 -67.75
C LEU A 24 20.06 -8.07 -66.66
N TYR A 25 20.57 -6.86 -66.96
CA TYR A 25 20.56 -5.74 -66.04
C TYR A 25 19.14 -5.37 -65.61
N ARG A 26 18.18 -5.31 -66.56
CA ARG A 26 16.78 -4.97 -66.26
C ARG A 26 16.11 -5.99 -65.36
N ILE A 27 16.34 -7.29 -65.61
CA ILE A 27 15.77 -8.37 -64.78
C ILE A 27 16.40 -8.35 -63.38
N ALA A 28 17.73 -8.23 -63.30
CA ALA A 28 18.43 -8.20 -62.01
C ALA A 28 18.06 -6.97 -61.17
N TYR A 29 17.98 -5.80 -61.81
CA TYR A 29 17.59 -4.55 -61.14
C TYR A 29 16.14 -4.62 -60.63
N SER A 30 15.20 -5.04 -61.49
CA SER A 30 13.80 -5.18 -61.10
C SER A 30 13.62 -6.21 -59.98
N GLY A 31 14.28 -7.36 -60.07
CA GLY A 31 14.20 -8.40 -59.03
C GLY A 31 14.80 -7.93 -57.71
N GLY A 32 15.92 -7.22 -57.74
CA GLY A 32 16.57 -6.66 -56.55
C GLY A 32 15.74 -5.56 -55.88
N GLU A 33 15.11 -4.69 -56.67
CA GLU A 33 14.24 -3.62 -56.17
C GLU A 33 12.99 -4.20 -55.49
N THR A 34 12.28 -5.14 -56.14
CA THR A 34 11.09 -5.77 -55.58
C THR A 34 11.40 -6.54 -54.30
N ALA A 35 12.44 -7.38 -54.32
CA ALA A 35 12.82 -8.17 -53.15
C ALA A 35 13.31 -7.29 -51.99
N GLY A 36 14.07 -6.24 -52.28
CA GLY A 36 14.54 -5.28 -51.28
C GLY A 36 13.39 -4.51 -50.63
N TYR A 37 12.42 -4.07 -51.44
CA TYR A 37 11.25 -3.35 -50.97
C TYR A 37 10.32 -4.24 -50.13
N GLU A 38 9.96 -5.43 -50.64
CA GLU A 38 9.05 -6.35 -49.94
C GLU A 38 9.64 -6.80 -48.60
N ASN A 39 10.92 -7.20 -48.58
CA ASN A 39 11.56 -7.68 -47.36
C ASN A 39 11.78 -6.55 -46.36
N GLY A 40 12.24 -5.37 -46.82
CA GLY A 40 12.43 -4.21 -45.95
C GLY A 40 11.13 -3.68 -45.36
N TYR A 41 10.06 -3.66 -46.17
CA TYR A 41 8.73 -3.26 -45.71
C TYR A 41 8.14 -4.25 -44.73
N SER A 42 8.16 -5.56 -45.05
CA SER A 42 7.59 -6.60 -44.18
C SER A 42 8.30 -6.62 -42.82
N VAL A 43 9.63 -6.70 -42.81
CA VAL A 43 10.41 -6.77 -41.56
C VAL A 43 10.28 -5.48 -40.75
N GLY A 44 10.36 -4.32 -41.40
CA GLY A 44 10.26 -3.03 -40.71
C GLY A 44 8.87 -2.76 -40.14
N HIS A 45 7.82 -3.13 -40.87
CA HIS A 45 6.43 -2.94 -40.44
C HIS A 45 6.07 -3.88 -39.30
N GLU A 46 6.41 -5.16 -39.42
CA GLU A 46 6.09 -6.19 -38.43
C GLU A 46 6.86 -5.95 -37.12
N ALA A 47 8.15 -5.61 -37.20
CA ALA A 47 8.96 -5.24 -36.03
C ALA A 47 8.46 -3.93 -35.40
N GLY A 48 8.10 -2.93 -36.21
CA GLY A 48 7.63 -1.64 -35.73
C GLY A 48 6.29 -1.73 -35.00
N ILE A 49 5.34 -2.51 -35.52
CA ILE A 49 4.05 -2.74 -34.86
C ILE A 49 4.24 -3.57 -33.60
N SER A 50 4.96 -4.70 -33.67
CA SER A 50 5.13 -5.57 -32.52
C SER A 50 5.83 -4.88 -31.35
N LEU A 51 6.88 -4.09 -31.60
CA LEU A 51 7.60 -3.38 -30.54
C LEU A 51 6.79 -2.19 -30.00
N GLY A 52 6.13 -1.44 -30.88
CA GLY A 52 5.36 -0.26 -30.49
C GLY A 52 4.09 -0.60 -29.72
N GLU A 53 3.37 -1.64 -30.15
CA GLU A 53 2.12 -2.06 -29.51
C GLU A 53 2.42 -2.75 -28.18
N GLN A 54 3.40 -3.64 -28.12
CA GLN A 54 3.70 -4.39 -26.90
C GLN A 54 4.37 -3.51 -25.83
N GLY A 55 5.39 -2.72 -26.19
CA GLY A 55 6.08 -1.85 -25.23
C GLY A 55 5.21 -0.66 -24.77
N GLY A 56 4.51 -0.01 -25.70
CA GLY A 56 3.67 1.15 -25.39
C GLY A 56 2.42 0.78 -24.60
N TYR A 57 1.81 -0.38 -24.90
CA TYR A 57 0.67 -0.87 -24.13
C TYR A 57 1.10 -1.34 -22.75
N ASP A 58 2.16 -2.15 -22.63
CA ASP A 58 2.57 -2.69 -21.34
C ASP A 58 3.05 -1.57 -20.39
N GLU A 59 3.92 -0.66 -20.82
CA GLU A 59 4.39 0.44 -19.96
C GLU A 59 3.26 1.41 -19.62
N GLY A 60 2.47 1.84 -20.62
CA GLY A 60 1.41 2.83 -20.43
C GLY A 60 0.22 2.30 -19.63
N TYR A 61 -0.19 1.06 -19.88
CA TYR A 61 -1.32 0.44 -19.18
C TYR A 61 -0.93 -0.02 -17.78
N VAL A 62 0.25 -0.62 -17.59
CA VAL A 62 0.65 -1.14 -16.26
C VAL A 62 0.98 0.01 -15.32
N SER A 63 1.83 0.96 -15.69
CA SER A 63 2.16 2.09 -14.80
C SER A 63 0.96 3.00 -14.59
N GLY A 64 0.26 3.38 -15.67
CA GLY A 64 -0.90 4.27 -15.55
C GLY A 64 -2.05 3.69 -14.72
N LYS A 65 -2.27 2.37 -14.80
CA LYS A 65 -3.31 1.71 -14.00
C LYS A 65 -2.85 1.42 -12.59
N GLN A 66 -1.64 0.92 -12.37
CA GLN A 66 -1.17 0.57 -11.03
C GLN A 66 -1.01 1.83 -10.16
N ASP A 67 -0.28 2.83 -10.67
CA ASP A 67 0.00 4.05 -9.91
C ASP A 67 -1.30 4.86 -9.70
N GLY A 68 -2.11 5.02 -10.74
CA GLY A 68 -3.36 5.76 -10.65
C GLY A 68 -4.47 5.07 -9.84
N TYR A 69 -4.52 3.73 -9.86
CA TYR A 69 -5.49 2.97 -9.07
C TYR A 69 -5.08 2.90 -7.61
N ASP A 70 -3.83 2.55 -7.31
CA ASP A 70 -3.40 2.40 -5.91
C ASP A 70 -3.42 3.76 -5.20
N GLU A 71 -2.81 4.80 -5.79
CA GLU A 71 -2.73 6.11 -5.18
C GLU A 71 -4.12 6.76 -5.09
N GLY A 72 -4.94 6.66 -6.15
CA GLY A 72 -6.29 7.22 -6.17
C GLY A 72 -7.30 6.46 -5.30
N TYR A 73 -7.18 5.14 -5.20
CA TYR A 73 -8.06 4.32 -4.36
C TYR A 73 -7.71 4.48 -2.89
N ASP A 74 -6.42 4.45 -2.53
CA ASP A 74 -6.00 4.57 -1.14
C ASP A 74 -6.25 5.99 -0.60
N LEU A 75 -5.92 7.04 -1.37
CA LEU A 75 -6.27 8.43 -1.00
C LEU A 75 -7.78 8.64 -0.98
N GLY A 76 -8.50 8.20 -2.02
CA GLY A 76 -9.95 8.38 -2.10
C GLY A 76 -10.72 7.63 -1.02
N LYS A 77 -10.22 6.46 -0.59
CA LYS A 77 -10.78 5.70 0.53
C LYS A 77 -10.41 6.32 1.87
N ALA A 78 -9.19 6.81 2.06
CA ALA A 78 -8.78 7.47 3.30
C ALA A 78 -9.53 8.79 3.48
N ASP A 79 -9.43 9.70 2.52
CA ASP A 79 -10.04 11.04 2.56
C ASP A 79 -11.58 10.94 2.58
N GLY A 80 -12.16 10.10 1.71
CA GLY A 80 -13.62 9.95 1.65
C GLY A 80 -14.22 9.28 2.88
N TYR A 81 -13.43 8.47 3.59
CA TYR A 81 -13.85 7.87 4.84
C TYR A 81 -13.70 8.83 6.00
N GLU A 82 -12.59 9.57 6.09
CA GLU A 82 -12.33 10.57 7.15
C GLU A 82 -13.35 11.72 7.06
N ASP A 83 -13.45 12.38 5.89
CA ASP A 83 -14.37 13.51 5.67
C ASP A 83 -15.85 13.09 5.80
N GLY A 84 -16.21 11.95 5.20
CA GLY A 84 -17.58 11.45 5.23
C GLY A 84 -18.02 10.93 6.60
N TYR A 85 -17.08 10.36 7.37
CA TYR A 85 -17.33 9.93 8.74
C TYR A 85 -17.52 11.13 9.66
N ASP A 86 -16.67 12.15 9.54
CA ASP A 86 -16.78 13.38 10.35
C ASP A 86 -18.08 14.14 10.04
N GLU A 87 -18.41 14.36 8.76
CA GLU A 87 -19.65 15.04 8.36
C GLU A 87 -20.90 14.22 8.76
N GLY A 88 -20.84 12.89 8.60
CA GLY A 88 -21.92 11.99 9.01
C GLY A 88 -22.12 11.92 10.53
N THR A 89 -21.03 11.99 11.29
CA THR A 89 -21.02 12.04 12.77
C THR A 89 -21.58 13.39 13.24
N GLU A 90 -21.14 14.50 12.66
CA GLU A 90 -21.65 15.84 12.99
C GLU A 90 -23.14 15.99 12.65
N ALA A 91 -23.58 15.47 11.50
CA ALA A 91 -24.97 15.54 11.06
C ALA A 91 -25.90 14.57 11.81
N GLY A 92 -25.40 13.40 12.22
CA GLY A 92 -26.20 12.35 12.86
C GLY A 92 -26.44 12.55 14.35
N LEU A 93 -25.62 13.37 15.03
CA LEU A 93 -25.44 13.29 16.49
C LEU A 93 -25.68 14.64 17.19
N GLY A 94 -26.78 15.31 16.84
CA GLY A 94 -27.19 16.66 17.28
C GLY A 94 -27.40 16.93 18.79
N HIS A 95 -26.71 16.23 19.68
CA HIS A 95 -26.59 16.56 21.10
C HIS A 95 -25.12 16.48 21.54
N GLY A 96 -24.62 17.55 22.17
CA GLY A 96 -23.20 17.84 22.42
C GLY A 96 -22.45 16.96 23.42
N TYR A 97 -22.66 15.64 23.36
CA TYR A 97 -21.96 14.60 24.14
C TYR A 97 -21.92 13.27 23.37
N THR A 98 -21.69 13.31 22.06
CA THR A 98 -21.59 12.07 21.29
C THR A 98 -20.13 11.76 20.98
N LEU A 99 -19.58 10.80 21.72
CA LEU A 99 -18.25 10.27 21.51
C LEU A 99 -18.25 9.35 20.30
N ARG A 100 -17.25 9.51 19.43
CA ARG A 100 -17.09 8.71 18.21
C ARG A 100 -16.01 7.66 18.39
N ASP A 101 -16.17 6.56 17.68
CA ASP A 101 -15.15 5.51 17.59
C ASP A 101 -14.01 6.02 16.67
N PRO A 102 -12.74 6.09 17.12
CA PRO A 102 -11.63 6.63 16.33
C PRO A 102 -11.10 5.63 15.29
N THR A 103 -10.28 6.09 14.34
CA THR A 103 -9.32 5.23 13.62
C THR A 103 -8.14 4.86 14.52
N TYR A 104 -7.40 3.80 14.20
CA TYR A 104 -6.19 3.45 14.94
C TYR A 104 -5.14 4.59 14.94
N LYS A 105 -5.00 5.28 13.81
CA LYS A 105 -4.08 6.42 13.65
C LYS A 105 -4.44 7.59 14.58
N GLU A 106 -5.73 7.85 14.77
CA GLU A 106 -6.20 8.87 15.71
C GLU A 106 -5.90 8.47 17.17
N VAL A 107 -6.04 7.19 17.52
CA VAL A 107 -5.65 6.67 18.84
C VAL A 107 -4.14 6.85 19.08
N ASP A 108 -3.28 6.46 18.14
CA ASP A 108 -1.82 6.65 18.25
C ASP A 108 -1.47 8.15 18.39
N SER A 109 -2.13 9.02 17.62
CA SER A 109 -1.93 10.47 17.69
C SER A 109 -2.38 11.05 19.04
N PHE A 110 -3.52 10.60 19.56
CA PHE A 110 -4.06 10.98 20.85
C PHE A 110 -3.13 10.56 22.00
N LEU A 111 -2.73 9.27 22.06
CA LEU A 111 -1.87 8.74 23.12
C LEU A 111 -0.48 9.42 23.15
N ARG A 112 0.07 9.81 21.99
CA ARG A 112 1.33 10.59 21.95
C ARG A 112 1.21 12.01 22.52
N LYS A 113 0.01 12.59 22.45
CA LYS A 113 -0.29 13.96 22.91
C LYS A 113 -0.69 13.96 24.38
N ASP A 114 -1.44 12.95 24.80
CA ASP A 114 -1.78 12.69 26.19
C ASP A 114 -0.49 12.53 27.03
N LYS A 115 -0.53 12.99 28.28
CA LYS A 115 0.64 12.99 29.18
C LYS A 115 0.40 12.17 30.43
N THR A 116 -0.67 11.40 30.49
CA THR A 116 -1.04 10.63 31.69
C THR A 116 0.04 9.61 32.05
N ASN A 117 0.68 9.01 31.03
CA ASN A 117 1.85 8.14 31.17
C ASN A 117 3.07 8.79 31.88
N LEU A 118 3.13 10.12 31.99
CA LEU A 118 4.20 10.84 32.70
C LEU A 118 3.89 11.03 34.19
N ASN A 119 2.69 10.68 34.66
CA ASN A 119 2.32 10.77 36.06
C ASN A 119 3.06 9.71 36.89
N GLU A 120 3.35 10.04 38.16
CA GLU A 120 3.96 9.10 39.08
C GLU A 120 2.91 8.15 39.67
N TYR A 121 3.20 6.85 39.67
CA TYR A 121 2.39 5.87 40.40
C TYR A 121 2.59 6.08 41.90
N VAL A 122 1.50 6.34 42.62
CA VAL A 122 1.51 6.51 44.07
C VAL A 122 0.57 5.49 44.69
N GLU A 123 1.12 4.56 45.46
CA GLU A 123 0.35 3.52 46.14
C GLU A 123 -0.81 4.14 46.95
N ASP A 124 -1.98 3.50 46.87
CA ASP A 124 -3.25 3.91 47.49
C ASP A 124 -3.80 5.30 47.11
N THR A 125 -3.10 6.06 46.24
CA THR A 125 -3.47 7.46 45.92
C THR A 125 -3.66 7.70 44.42
N TYR A 126 -2.74 7.20 43.59
CA TYR A 126 -2.77 7.34 42.14
C TYR A 126 -2.23 6.05 41.52
N VAL A 127 -3.16 5.13 41.30
CA VAL A 127 -2.88 3.75 40.85
C VAL A 127 -3.43 3.53 39.44
N CYS A 128 -3.27 2.33 38.88
CA CYS A 128 -3.66 1.99 37.50
C CYS A 128 -5.07 2.47 37.09
N SER A 129 -6.06 2.37 37.97
CA SER A 129 -7.42 2.85 37.70
C SER A 129 -7.51 4.36 37.49
N HIS A 130 -6.62 5.15 38.08
CA HIS A 130 -6.54 6.60 37.91
C HIS A 130 -5.93 6.96 36.56
N PHE A 131 -4.87 6.24 36.14
CA PHE A 131 -4.31 6.39 34.78
C PHE A 131 -5.37 6.08 33.73
N ALA A 132 -6.03 4.91 33.81
CA ALA A 132 -7.06 4.53 32.84
C ALA A 132 -8.23 5.52 32.79
N ARG A 133 -8.69 5.99 33.96
CA ARG A 133 -9.70 7.05 34.08
C ARG A 133 -9.25 8.34 33.38
N ASP A 134 -8.05 8.81 33.67
CA ASP A 134 -7.57 10.10 33.17
C ASP A 134 -7.39 10.06 31.65
N VAL A 135 -6.85 8.97 31.09
CA VAL A 135 -6.78 8.81 29.64
C VAL A 135 -8.16 8.80 29.01
N CYS A 136 -9.13 8.06 29.56
CA CYS A 136 -10.49 8.08 29.00
C CYS A 136 -11.18 9.44 29.12
N ASN A 137 -10.99 10.17 30.21
CA ASN A 137 -11.50 11.55 30.35
C ASN A 137 -10.87 12.49 29.31
N ASN A 138 -9.58 12.35 29.04
CA ASN A 138 -8.88 13.16 28.05
C ASN A 138 -9.33 12.80 26.62
N ALA A 139 -9.54 11.52 26.33
CA ALA A 139 -10.12 11.06 25.07
C ALA A 139 -11.53 11.63 24.86
N GLU A 140 -12.36 11.59 25.91
CA GLU A 140 -13.70 12.16 25.91
C GLU A 140 -13.69 13.67 25.60
N ALA A 141 -12.73 14.41 26.17
CA ALA A 141 -12.54 15.83 25.88
C ALA A 141 -12.14 16.12 24.42
N GLU A 142 -11.60 15.13 23.71
CA GLU A 142 -11.31 15.18 22.26
C GLU A 142 -12.43 14.54 21.42
N GLY A 143 -13.55 14.16 22.04
CA GLY A 143 -14.69 13.54 21.36
C GLY A 143 -14.49 12.06 21.02
N LEU A 144 -13.45 11.42 21.55
CA LEU A 144 -13.11 10.03 21.28
C LEU A 144 -13.70 9.10 22.32
N ARG A 145 -14.29 7.99 21.85
CA ARG A 145 -14.88 6.96 22.70
C ARG A 145 -13.79 6.01 23.21
N CYS A 146 -13.43 6.18 24.49
CA CYS A 146 -12.49 5.33 25.22
C CYS A 146 -13.25 4.40 26.18
N ALA A 147 -12.82 3.15 26.27
CA ALA A 147 -13.30 2.22 27.27
C ALA A 147 -12.29 2.07 28.41
N TYR A 148 -12.79 2.08 29.64
CA TYR A 148 -12.05 1.57 30.79
C TYR A 148 -12.09 0.03 30.76
N VAL A 149 -10.94 -0.61 30.95
CA VAL A 149 -10.84 -2.08 30.95
C VAL A 149 -10.31 -2.57 32.28
N SER A 150 -11.12 -3.39 32.96
CA SER A 150 -10.73 -4.07 34.19
C SER A 150 -10.26 -5.49 33.87
N LEU A 151 -8.98 -5.75 34.04
CA LEU A 151 -8.42 -7.09 34.04
C LEU A 151 -8.54 -7.68 35.44
N ILE A 152 -9.14 -8.85 35.54
CA ILE A 152 -9.37 -9.51 36.83
C ILE A 152 -8.37 -10.65 36.98
N TYR A 153 -7.74 -10.75 38.15
CA TYR A 153 -6.83 -11.82 38.57
C TYR A 153 -7.40 -12.55 39.79
N ALA A 154 -6.86 -13.72 40.14
CA ALA A 154 -7.32 -14.46 41.33
C ALA A 154 -7.09 -13.70 42.66
N GLY A 155 -6.03 -12.88 42.73
CA GLY A 155 -5.63 -12.15 43.94
C GLY A 155 -5.74 -10.62 43.84
N GLY A 156 -6.33 -10.08 42.78
CA GLY A 156 -6.37 -8.65 42.50
C GLY A 156 -6.87 -8.34 41.10
N GLY A 157 -6.40 -7.24 40.53
CA GLY A 157 -6.72 -6.86 39.15
C GLY A 157 -5.81 -5.75 38.67
N HIS A 158 -6.01 -5.36 37.42
CA HIS A 158 -5.31 -4.26 36.77
C HIS A 158 -6.28 -3.48 35.90
N ALA A 159 -5.96 -2.21 35.66
CA ALA A 159 -6.78 -1.32 34.86
C ALA A 159 -5.99 -0.82 33.66
N ILE A 160 -6.58 -0.97 32.48
CA ILE A 160 -6.04 -0.51 31.20
C ILE A 160 -7.15 0.18 30.42
N ILE A 161 -6.88 0.58 29.18
CA ILE A 161 -7.88 1.21 28.31
C ILE A 161 -8.04 0.45 27.00
N ALA A 162 -9.16 0.70 26.31
CA ALA A 162 -9.37 0.22 24.96
C ALA A 162 -10.10 1.24 24.10
N PHE A 163 -9.92 1.13 22.79
CA PHE A 163 -10.67 1.87 21.78
C PHE A 163 -11.26 0.88 20.80
N ASN A 164 -12.53 1.04 20.44
CA ASN A 164 -13.13 0.29 19.34
C ASN A 164 -12.83 1.08 18.08
N THR A 165 -11.72 0.77 17.42
CA THR A 165 -11.36 1.51 16.23
C THR A 165 -12.17 1.04 15.04
N ILE A 166 -12.46 1.97 14.14
CA ILE A 166 -13.31 1.71 12.98
C ILE A 166 -12.60 0.94 11.86
N ASP A 167 -11.26 0.83 11.93
CA ASP A 167 -10.37 0.20 10.95
C ASP A 167 -9.68 -1.08 11.47
N GLU A 168 -9.42 -1.20 12.77
CA GLU A 168 -8.77 -2.39 13.39
C GLU A 168 -9.63 -3.11 14.44
N GLY A 169 -10.80 -2.55 14.80
CA GLY A 169 -11.67 -3.10 15.83
C GLY A 169 -11.18 -2.77 17.24
N LEU A 170 -11.52 -3.62 18.20
CA LEU A 170 -11.18 -3.38 19.61
C LEU A 170 -9.69 -3.58 19.88
N VAL A 171 -8.99 -2.50 20.22
CA VAL A 171 -7.56 -2.48 20.56
C VAL A 171 -7.34 -1.99 21.98
N TYR A 172 -6.32 -2.52 22.67
CA TYR A 172 -6.05 -2.26 24.09
C TYR A 172 -4.69 -1.60 24.28
N PHE A 173 -4.57 -0.74 25.30
CA PHE A 173 -3.34 -0.05 25.63
C PHE A 173 -3.12 0.03 27.14
N GLU A 174 -1.86 -0.11 27.57
CA GLU A 174 -1.42 0.11 28.95
C GLU A 174 -1.37 1.62 29.23
N SER A 175 -2.37 2.13 29.94
CA SER A 175 -2.51 3.57 30.22
C SER A 175 -1.35 4.21 31.01
N GLN A 176 -0.48 3.40 31.63
CA GLN A 176 0.71 3.89 32.33
C GLN A 176 1.91 4.07 31.39
N THR A 177 1.93 3.44 30.21
CA THR A 177 3.11 3.41 29.31
C THR A 177 2.82 3.71 27.83
N ASP A 178 1.54 3.79 27.47
CA ASP A 178 0.95 3.89 26.12
C ASP A 178 1.27 2.72 25.20
N GLU A 179 1.79 1.62 25.76
CA GLU A 179 2.12 0.45 24.97
C GLU A 179 0.86 -0.34 24.63
N ARG A 180 0.81 -0.87 23.40
CA ARG A 180 -0.26 -1.76 22.98
C ARG A 180 -0.24 -3.02 23.83
N ALA A 181 -1.42 -3.56 24.11
CA ALA A 181 -1.56 -4.82 24.83
C ALA A 181 -2.55 -5.75 24.11
N GLU A 182 -2.32 -7.05 24.22
CA GLU A 182 -3.20 -8.10 23.72
C GLU A 182 -3.61 -9.00 24.89
N PRO A 183 -4.51 -8.56 25.80
CA PRO A 183 -4.89 -9.34 26.96
C PRO A 183 -5.65 -10.61 26.55
N VAL A 184 -5.16 -11.77 27.00
CA VAL A 184 -5.76 -13.08 26.72
C VAL A 184 -6.12 -13.78 28.03
N ILE A 185 -7.37 -14.22 28.17
CA ILE A 185 -7.83 -15.00 29.33
C ILE A 185 -6.99 -16.28 29.45
N GLY A 186 -6.46 -16.55 30.64
CA GLY A 186 -5.57 -17.67 30.94
C GLY A 186 -4.09 -17.36 30.77
N GLU A 187 -3.73 -16.22 30.16
CA GLU A 187 -2.34 -15.77 30.05
C GLU A 187 -1.96 -14.74 31.12
N ARG A 188 -0.66 -14.61 31.31
CA ARG A 188 -0.04 -13.67 32.26
C ARG A 188 0.03 -12.28 31.65
N TYR A 189 -0.61 -11.29 32.27
CA TYR A 189 -0.73 -9.94 31.67
C TYR A 189 0.62 -9.30 31.31
N TYR A 190 1.66 -9.47 32.13
CA TYR A 190 2.99 -8.90 31.82
C TYR A 190 3.59 -9.40 30.48
N LYS A 191 3.10 -10.52 29.93
CA LYS A 191 3.48 -11.06 28.62
C LYS A 191 2.61 -10.57 27.46
N CYS A 192 1.47 -9.97 27.79
CA CYS A 192 0.47 -9.51 26.83
C CYS A 192 0.76 -8.07 26.35
N VAL A 193 1.59 -7.33 27.08
CA VAL A 193 2.01 -5.97 26.67
C VAL A 193 3.09 -6.08 25.60
N GLU A 194 2.98 -5.30 24.53
CA GLU A 194 3.98 -5.16 23.48
C GLU A 194 5.03 -4.14 23.91
N PRO A 195 6.21 -4.57 24.40
CA PRO A 195 7.18 -3.64 24.94
C PRO A 195 7.85 -2.84 23.81
N LYS A 196 8.22 -1.60 24.12
CA LYS A 196 9.13 -0.80 23.30
C LYS A 196 10.43 -1.56 23.02
N THR A 197 11.01 -1.34 21.84
CA THR A 197 12.25 -2.00 21.41
C THR A 197 13.35 -1.90 22.47
N GLY A 198 13.82 -3.05 22.94
CA GLY A 198 14.88 -3.14 23.95
C GLY A 198 14.40 -3.10 25.40
N TYR A 199 13.09 -2.99 25.64
CA TYR A 199 12.48 -3.12 26.96
C TYR A 199 11.86 -4.51 27.14
N TYR A 200 11.84 -5.00 28.37
CA TYR A 200 11.19 -6.25 28.74
C TYR A 200 10.49 -6.06 30.08
N TYR A 201 9.24 -6.50 30.17
CA TYR A 201 8.51 -6.53 31.42
C TYR A 201 9.04 -7.64 32.32
N GLU A 202 9.43 -7.27 33.54
CA GLU A 202 9.82 -8.24 34.56
C GLU A 202 8.59 -9.00 35.04
N LYS A 203 8.78 -10.30 35.31
CA LYS A 203 7.71 -11.12 35.87
C LYS A 203 7.33 -10.57 37.26
N PRO A 204 6.06 -10.23 37.50
CA PRO A 204 5.61 -9.72 38.78
C PRO A 204 5.73 -10.79 39.88
N SER A 205 5.83 -10.34 41.13
CA SER A 205 5.92 -11.20 42.32
C SER A 205 4.61 -11.95 42.62
N PHE A 206 3.49 -11.50 42.04
CA PHE A 206 2.15 -12.07 42.22
C PHE A 206 1.65 -12.82 40.97
N ASP A 207 0.46 -13.43 41.09
CA ASP A 207 -0.20 -14.10 39.98
C ASP A 207 -1.11 -13.13 39.20
N ASP A 208 -0.62 -12.64 38.06
CA ASP A 208 -1.32 -11.77 37.11
C ASP A 208 -1.94 -12.54 35.94
N THR A 209 -2.27 -13.83 36.13
CA THR A 209 -3.03 -14.59 35.14
C THR A 209 -4.44 -14.00 35.01
N ILE A 210 -4.79 -13.57 33.79
CA ILE A 210 -6.08 -12.96 33.49
C ILE A 210 -7.17 -14.02 33.59
N ILE A 211 -8.14 -13.83 34.48
CA ILE A 211 -9.31 -14.72 34.62
C ILE A 211 -10.55 -14.16 33.94
N ASP A 212 -10.64 -12.84 33.80
CA ASP A 212 -11.75 -12.16 33.13
C ASP A 212 -11.30 -10.77 32.64
N ILE A 213 -11.98 -10.28 31.61
CA ILE A 213 -11.72 -8.98 30.97
C ILE A 213 -13.06 -8.24 30.87
N LEU A 214 -13.22 -7.20 31.68
CA LEU A 214 -14.43 -6.37 31.67
C LEU A 214 -14.14 -5.05 30.94
N VAL A 215 -14.81 -4.83 29.81
CA VAL A 215 -14.75 -3.59 29.02
C VAL A 215 -15.95 -2.70 29.37
N ILE A 216 -15.68 -1.47 29.79
CA ILE A 216 -16.67 -0.49 30.28
C ILE A 216 -16.57 0.76 29.42
N TRP A 217 -17.67 1.15 28.79
CA TRP A 217 -17.80 2.33 27.93
C TRP A 217 -18.45 3.51 28.65
#